data_AF-A0A946FKB5-F1
#
_entry.id   AF-A0A946FKB5-F1
#
_cell.length_a   1.000
_cell.length_b   1.000
_cell.length_c   1.000
_cell.angle_alpha   90.00
_cell.angle_beta   90.00
_cell.angle_gamma   90.00
#
_symmetry.space_group_name_H-M   'P 1'
#
loop_
_entity.id
_entity.type
_entity.pdbx_description
1 polymer ?
#
loop_
_entity_poly.entity_id
_entity_poly.type
_entity_poly.pdbx_seq_one_letter_code
_entity_poly.pdbx_strand_id
1 'polypeptide(L)'
;EKGREIINMIVSGGYLEVTDNRVIVLAETVEFLDKIDKERAKNSLVKAEEALANTDLSDDEFAEAQDRLFRAIARLEPTETN
;
A
#
# COMPACT_ATOMS: atom_id res chain seq x y z
N GLU A 1 22.02 -24.09 -4.08
CA GLU A 1 20.96 -23.71 -5.04
C GLU A 1 21.30 -22.35 -5.62
N LYS A 2 21.18 -22.15 -6.94
CA LYS A 2 21.40 -20.83 -7.56
C LYS A 2 20.28 -19.88 -7.12
N GLY A 3 20.67 -18.68 -6.71
CA GLY A 3 19.82 -17.66 -6.09
C GLY A 3 18.53 -17.41 -6.87
N ARG A 4 17.39 -17.66 -6.23
CA ARG A 4 16.12 -17.12 -6.70
C ARG A 4 16.11 -15.64 -6.36
N GLU A 5 15.96 -14.81 -7.39
CA GLU A 5 15.68 -13.40 -7.23
C GLU A 5 14.33 -13.24 -6.54
N ILE A 6 14.31 -12.56 -5.39
CA ILE A 6 13.08 -12.22 -4.67
C ILE A 6 12.70 -10.81 -5.09
N ILE A 7 11.51 -10.68 -5.68
CA ILE A 7 10.94 -9.39 -6.06
C ILE A 7 9.86 -9.06 -5.03
N ASN A 8 10.06 -7.96 -4.30
CA ASN A 8 9.10 -7.48 -3.31
C ASN A 8 8.26 -6.35 -3.90
N MET A 9 6.96 -6.39 -3.64
CA MET A 9 6.00 -5.40 -4.15
C MET A 9 4.98 -5.06 -3.06
N ILE A 10 4.48 -3.83 -3.08
CA ILE A 10 3.31 -3.41 -2.29
C ILE A 10 2.10 -3.49 -3.19
N VAL A 11 1.11 -4.28 -2.76
CA VAL A 11 -0.15 -4.48 -3.47
C VAL A 11 -1.25 -3.81 -2.64
N SER A 12 -1.98 -2.88 -3.23
CA SER A 12 -3.17 -2.30 -2.57
C SER A 12 -4.42 -2.87 -3.21
N GLY A 13 -5.12 -3.74 -2.47
CA GLY A 13 -6.41 -4.30 -2.88
C GLY A 13 -6.35 -5.25 -4.08
N GLY A 14 -7.53 -5.63 -4.56
CA GLY A 14 -7.71 -6.53 -5.70
C GLY A 14 -8.02 -7.98 -5.32
N TYR A 15 -7.74 -8.90 -6.24
CA TYR A 15 -8.07 -10.33 -6.13
C TYR A 15 -6.85 -11.22 -6.36
N LEU A 16 -6.86 -12.39 -5.74
CA LEU A 16 -5.85 -13.44 -5.93
C LEU A 16 -6.55 -14.70 -6.43
N GLU A 17 -6.10 -15.21 -7.58
CA GLU A 17 -6.51 -16.51 -8.10
C GLU A 17 -5.35 -17.48 -8.02
N VAL A 18 -5.59 -18.65 -7.43
CA VAL A 18 -4.61 -19.72 -7.28
C VAL A 18 -5.11 -20.96 -8.01
N THR A 19 -4.26 -21.51 -8.86
CA THR A 19 -4.46 -22.77 -9.58
C THR A 19 -3.25 -23.68 -9.35
N ASP A 20 -3.33 -24.95 -9.78
CA ASP A 20 -2.31 -25.97 -9.49
C ASP A 20 -0.87 -25.56 -9.85
N ASN A 21 -0.68 -24.73 -10.88
CA ASN A 21 0.65 -24.34 -11.38
C ASN A 21 0.84 -22.83 -11.55
N ARG A 22 -0.13 -22.01 -11.16
CA ARG A 22 -0.09 -20.56 -11.38
C ARG A 22 -0.84 -19.81 -10.30
N VAL A 23 -0.27 -18.68 -9.91
CA VAL A 23 -0.92 -17.65 -9.10
C VAL A 23 -1.08 -16.39 -9.96
N ILE A 24 -2.27 -15.80 -9.96
CA ILE A 24 -2.55 -14.52 -10.63
C ILE A 24 -3.01 -13.52 -9.57
N VAL A 25 -2.34 -12.38 -9.50
CA VAL A 25 -2.75 -11.24 -8.68
C VAL A 25 -3.35 -10.19 -9.60
N LEU A 26 -4.63 -9.88 -9.41
CA LEU A 26 -5.31 -8.76 -10.05
C LEU A 26 -5.36 -7.62 -9.04
N ALA A 27 -4.30 -6.83 -8.98
CA ALA A 27 -4.19 -5.70 -8.06
C ALA A 27 -4.84 -4.44 -8.63
N GLU A 28 -5.45 -3.61 -7.76
CA GLU A 28 -5.87 -2.26 -8.16
C GLU A 28 -4.65 -1.37 -8.39
N THR A 29 -3.67 -1.44 -7.47
CA THR A 29 -2.36 -0.81 -7.64
C THR A 29 -1.25 -1.71 -7.13
N VAL A 30 -0.08 -1.63 -7.78
CA VAL A 30 1.12 -2.34 -7.38
C VAL A 30 2.36 -1.47 -7.57
N GLU A 31 3.27 -1.49 -6.61
CA GLU A 31 4.55 -0.77 -6.64
C GLU A 31 5.68 -1.71 -6.25
N PHE A 32 6.77 -1.73 -7.03
CA PHE A 32 7.98 -2.44 -6.64
C PHE A 32 8.63 -1.75 -5.44
N LEU A 33 9.15 -2.52 -4.48
CA LEU A 33 9.71 -1.99 -3.24
C LEU A 33 10.86 -0.99 -3.49
N ASP A 34 11.70 -1.24 -4.49
CA ASP A 34 12.82 -0.37 -4.89
C ASP A 34 12.39 0.87 -5.70
N LYS A 35 11.11 0.96 -6.06
CA LYS A 35 10.52 2.07 -6.83
C LYS A 35 9.51 2.90 -6.05
N ILE A 36 9.30 2.59 -4.77
CA ILE A 36 8.42 3.39 -3.90
C ILE A 36 8.95 4.82 -3.78
N ASP A 37 8.09 5.79 -4.10
CA ASP A 37 8.34 7.20 -3.82
C ASP A 37 8.01 7.50 -2.35
N LYS A 38 9.06 7.51 -1.51
CA LYS A 38 8.94 7.72 -0.07
C LYS A 38 8.39 9.09 0.30
N GLU A 39 8.80 10.14 -0.43
CA GLU A 39 8.37 11.50 -0.11
C GLU A 39 6.89 11.67 -0.44
N ARG A 40 6.43 11.09 -1.56
CA ARG A 40 4.99 11.02 -1.86
C ARG A 40 4.22 10.22 -0.80
N ALA A 41 4.77 9.10 -0.33
CA ALA A 41 4.12 8.28 0.70
C ALA A 41 4.00 9.02 2.05
N LYS A 42 5.06 9.70 2.51
CA LYS A 42 5.04 10.55 3.71
C LYS A 42 4.03 11.70 3.59
N ASN A 43 4.02 12.39 2.46
CA ASN A 43 3.04 13.46 2.22
C ASN A 43 1.59 12.92 2.22
N SER A 44 1.39 11.69 1.76
CA SER A 44 0.07 11.05 1.78
C SER A 44 -0.33 10.62 3.19
N LEU A 45 0.62 10.17 4.00
CA LEU A 45 0.43 9.85 5.42
C LEU A 45 -0.06 11.09 6.18
N VAL A 46 0.70 12.20 6.12
CA VAL A 46 0.37 13.45 6.82
C VAL A 46 -1.02 13.95 6.42
N LYS A 47 -1.32 13.99 5.11
CA LYS A 47 -2.65 14.42 4.64
C LYS A 47 -3.79 13.53 5.11
N ALA A 48 -3.56 12.22 5.22
CA ALA A 48 -4.56 11.29 5.71
C ALA A 48 -4.79 11.44 7.21
N GLU A 49 -3.72 11.62 7.99
CA GLU A 49 -3.80 11.91 9.43
C GLU A 49 -4.51 13.25 9.71
N GLU A 50 -4.15 14.30 8.98
CA GLU A 50 -4.81 15.60 9.06
C GLU A 50 -6.30 15.52 8.71
N ALA A 51 -6.66 14.74 7.69
CA ALA A 51 -8.06 14.51 7.33
C ALA A 51 -8.81 13.79 8.46
N LEU A 52 -8.25 12.69 8.98
CA LEU A 52 -8.85 11.88 10.05
C LEU A 52 -8.93 12.61 11.40
N ALA A 53 -8.16 13.68 11.58
CA ALA A 53 -8.27 14.55 12.75
C ALA A 53 -9.53 15.43 12.74
N ASN A 54 -10.19 15.58 11.58
CA ASN A 54 -11.46 16.29 11.47
C ASN A 54 -12.61 15.44 12.02
N THR A 55 -13.34 15.96 13.00
CA THR A 55 -14.47 15.27 13.64
C THR A 55 -15.75 15.30 12.83
N ASP A 56 -15.84 16.16 11.80
CA ASP A 56 -17.06 16.40 11.03
C ASP A 56 -17.09 15.62 9.70
N LEU A 57 -16.27 14.57 9.57
CA LEU A 57 -16.26 13.73 8.37
C LEU A 57 -17.55 12.90 8.27
N SER A 58 -18.07 12.79 7.05
CA SER A 58 -19.02 11.73 6.72
C SER A 58 -18.36 10.35 6.76
N ASP A 59 -19.16 9.29 6.86
CA ASP A 59 -18.66 7.91 6.88
C ASP A 59 -17.83 7.58 5.63
N ASP A 60 -18.23 8.08 4.45
CA ASP A 60 -17.52 7.88 3.19
C ASP A 60 -16.17 8.60 3.17
N GLU A 61 -16.11 9.85 3.64
CA GLU A 61 -14.86 10.62 3.73
C GLU A 61 -13.89 10.01 4.74
N PHE A 62 -14.42 9.51 5.86
CA PHE A 62 -13.66 8.81 6.87
C PHE A 62 -13.05 7.52 6.29
N ALA A 63 -13.85 6.71 5.59
CA ALA A 63 -13.38 5.50 4.93
C ALA A 63 -12.28 5.80 3.90
N GLU A 64 -12.46 6.82 3.06
CA GLU A 64 -11.44 7.21 2.06
C GLU A 64 -10.13 7.66 2.74
N ALA A 65 -10.22 8.43 3.82
CA ALA A 65 -9.07 8.90 4.57
C ALA A 65 -8.34 7.74 5.27
N GLN A 66 -9.06 6.77 5.84
CA GLN A 66 -8.49 5.55 6.40
C GLN A 66 -7.77 4.70 5.34
N ASP A 67 -8.39 4.50 4.18
CA ASP A 67 -7.78 3.76 3.07
C ASP A 67 -6.50 4.44 2.58
N ARG A 68 -6.51 5.78 2.50
CA ARG A 68 -5.33 6.57 2.14
C ARG A 68 -4.22 6.42 3.19
N LEU A 69 -4.56 6.44 4.47
CA LEU A 69 -3.61 6.23 5.56
C LEU A 69 -2.99 4.83 5.47
N PHE A 70 -3.81 3.79 5.34
CA PHE A 70 -3.35 2.40 5.26
C PHE A 70 -2.37 2.19 4.09
N ARG A 71 -2.72 2.70 2.90
CA ARG A 71 -1.84 2.62 1.73
C ARG A 71 -0.54 3.43 1.90
N ALA A 72 -0.55 4.54 2.66
CA ALA A 72 0.66 5.32 2.93
C ALA A 72 1.59 4.57 3.89
N ILE A 73 1.05 3.99 4.96
CA ILE A 73 1.79 3.18 5.93
C ILE A 73 2.41 1.96 5.25
N ALA A 74 1.64 1.20 4.45
CA ALA A 74 2.13 0.00 3.77
C ALA A 74 3.30 0.30 2.81
N ARG A 75 3.36 1.51 2.23
CA ARG A 75 4.50 1.94 1.40
C ARG A 75 5.75 2.27 2.23
N LEU A 76 5.58 2.73 3.47
CA LEU A 76 6.67 3.20 4.33
C LEU A 76 7.24 2.08 5.22
N GLU A 77 6.40 1.17 5.72
CA GLU A 77 6.76 0.09 6.65
C GLU A 77 7.98 -0.75 6.21
N PRO A 78 8.03 -1.33 5.00
CA PRO A 78 9.19 -2.12 4.57
C PRO A 78 10.44 -1.29 4.27
N THR A 79 10.34 0.04 4.33
CA THR A 79 11.48 0.94 4.13
C THR A 79 12.20 1.34 5.43
N GLU A 80 11.63 1.03 6.60
CA GLU A 80 12.19 1.38 7.91
C GLU A 80 12.93 0.21 8.60
N THR A 81 12.78 -1.04 8.11
CA THR A 81 13.38 -2.23 8.73
C THR A 81 14.68 -2.69 8.05
N ASN A 82 15.55 -1.77 7.62
CA ASN A 82 16.90 -2.07 7.11
C ASN A 82 17.97 -1.24 7.82
#